data_AF-A0A5N5PMU8-F1
#
_entry.id   AF-A0A5N5PMU8-F1
#
_cell.length_a   1.000
_cell.length_b   1.000
_cell.length_c   1.000
_cell.angle_alpha   90.00
_cell.angle_beta   90.00
_cell.angle_gamma   90.00
#
_symmetry.space_group_name_H-M   'P 1'
#
loop_
_entity.id
_entity.type
_entity.pdbx_description
1 polymer ?
#
loop_
_entity_poly.entity_id
_entity_poly.type
_entity_poly.pdbx_seq_one_letter_code
_entity_poly.pdbx_strand_id
1 'polypeptide(L)'
;RYEYLWEPSGQSARPVACAGLCKQDTLGRVFFSMANTVFALGLLFNADPPAARKSPAMAADLFKKAEYVLELSDVLLEDSSIEVVQLLFLRAQYLHSTGTATKCRDVARLAIGRAQDMDLHLLEKGLLHHPPTEVDSAMRIRVWAGCVLLDWDISWPSGRPLIVAGDSMGYLESPAWDEWFLKLKAREEGNSPSLLEYCIEAMKLYEVSLPLLNEVEPGRGAVSAFSLARLPEPAALSGTAIDVRSAVSLDNEIMSWWEDLGRLTSHLRYEPPSEQDSRDRSSSPENIATSPYLSQSKGLYTRLLSTRVLNLRPALEQLYHEGRQPKASTTQTMEVVDVTKLMMSRDRVTASDIQALAAQCVASAKKLVNCVVSDISEESLVPSRNNLGYLQMCASVILMARVCYSDDSPEERESLAVSWERALKCISHYAALGAVATESYKELQESAKRLLQD
;
A
#
# COMPACT_ATOMS: atom_id res chain seq x y z
N ARG A 1 -3.69 -9.94 -37.03
CA ARG A 1 -3.61 -8.44 -36.98
C ARG A 1 -3.31 -7.93 -35.57
N TYR A 2 -3.90 -8.51 -34.52
CA TYR A 2 -3.51 -8.26 -33.12
C TYR A 2 -2.07 -8.70 -32.81
N GLU A 3 -1.63 -9.85 -33.34
CA GLU A 3 -0.27 -10.39 -33.17
C GLU A 3 0.83 -9.41 -33.61
N TYR A 4 0.60 -8.62 -34.66
CA TYR A 4 1.54 -7.62 -35.17
C TYR A 4 1.76 -6.42 -34.24
N LEU A 5 0.92 -6.20 -33.21
CA LEU A 5 1.12 -5.13 -32.22
C LEU A 5 2.23 -5.46 -31.22
N TRP A 6 2.56 -6.74 -31.06
CA TRP A 6 3.54 -7.22 -30.09
C TRP A 6 4.86 -7.63 -30.74
N GLU A 7 4.94 -7.59 -32.08
CA GLU A 7 6.19 -7.82 -32.80
C GLU A 7 7.06 -6.55 -32.75
N PRO A 8 8.37 -6.67 -32.40
CA PRO A 8 9.29 -5.54 -32.45
C PRO A 8 9.31 -4.94 -33.85
N SER A 9 9.20 -3.61 -33.92
CA SER A 9 9.19 -2.90 -35.20
C SER A 9 10.49 -3.13 -35.96
N GLY A 10 10.45 -3.89 -37.06
CA GLY A 10 11.56 -3.95 -38.04
C GLY A 10 12.21 -5.32 -38.30
N GLN A 11 11.70 -6.43 -37.78
CA GLN A 11 12.22 -7.76 -38.15
C GLN A 11 11.28 -8.48 -39.12
N SER A 12 11.82 -8.86 -40.28
CA SER A 12 11.15 -9.70 -41.28
C SER A 12 10.78 -11.04 -40.66
N ALA A 13 9.47 -11.28 -40.49
CA ALA A 13 8.89 -12.48 -39.91
C ALA A 13 9.44 -13.77 -40.55
N ARG A 14 10.21 -14.54 -39.78
CA ARG A 14 10.12 -16.01 -39.86
C ARG A 14 8.95 -16.41 -38.96
N PRO A 15 8.04 -17.30 -39.39
CA PRO A 15 6.98 -17.77 -38.52
C PRO A 15 7.63 -18.63 -37.43
N VAL A 16 8.00 -17.99 -36.32
CA VAL A 16 8.22 -18.70 -35.07
C VAL A 16 6.85 -19.26 -34.71
N ALA A 17 6.74 -20.58 -34.64
CA ALA A 17 5.53 -21.22 -34.17
C ALA A 17 5.21 -20.64 -32.79
N CYS A 18 4.20 -19.77 -32.74
CA CYS A 18 3.66 -19.14 -31.55
C CYS A 18 3.43 -20.24 -30.51
N ALA A 19 4.27 -20.26 -29.48
CA ALA A 19 4.20 -21.23 -28.42
C ALA A 19 2.96 -20.93 -27.57
N GLY A 20 1.83 -21.53 -27.93
CA GLY A 20 0.61 -21.55 -27.12
C GLY A 20 -0.30 -20.31 -27.15
N LEU A 21 0.14 -19.13 -27.58
CA LEU A 21 -0.63 -17.87 -27.46
C LEU A 21 -1.73 -17.66 -28.52
N CYS A 22 -1.91 -18.58 -29.48
CA CYS A 22 -2.64 -18.30 -30.72
C CYS A 22 -3.81 -19.26 -31.05
N LYS A 23 -4.26 -20.10 -30.10
CA LYS A 23 -5.25 -21.18 -30.38
C LYS A 23 -6.53 -21.20 -29.53
N GLN A 24 -6.93 -20.08 -28.92
CA GLN A 24 -8.20 -20.03 -28.18
C GLN A 24 -9.16 -19.03 -28.82
N ASP A 25 -10.39 -19.47 -29.15
CA ASP A 25 -11.49 -18.64 -29.70
C ASP A 25 -11.80 -17.41 -28.82
N THR A 26 -11.37 -17.44 -27.57
CA THR A 26 -11.67 -16.46 -26.52
C THR A 26 -10.64 -15.33 -26.47
N LEU A 27 -9.47 -15.46 -27.11
CA LEU A 27 -8.46 -14.39 -27.25
C LEU A 27 -9.05 -13.10 -27.84
N GLY A 28 -9.99 -13.23 -28.78
CA GLY A 28 -10.69 -12.07 -29.34
C GLY A 28 -11.48 -11.30 -28.28
N ARG A 29 -12.28 -12.01 -27.47
CA ARG A 29 -13.10 -11.41 -26.40
C ARG A 29 -12.23 -10.86 -25.26
N VAL A 30 -11.20 -11.60 -24.85
CA VAL A 30 -10.24 -11.18 -23.83
C VAL A 30 -9.54 -9.89 -24.25
N PHE A 31 -9.04 -9.81 -25.50
CA PHE A 31 -8.41 -8.60 -26.01
C PHE A 31 -9.37 -7.40 -26.02
N PHE A 32 -10.58 -7.55 -26.56
CA PHE A 32 -11.54 -6.43 -26.60
C PHE A 32 -11.94 -5.97 -25.20
N SER A 33 -12.15 -6.91 -24.28
CA SER A 33 -12.41 -6.61 -22.88
C SER A 33 -11.25 -5.86 -22.22
N MET A 34 -10.02 -6.31 -22.48
CA MET A 34 -8.80 -5.69 -21.98
C MET A 34 -8.64 -4.28 -22.52
N ALA A 35 -8.77 -4.08 -23.84
CA ALA A 35 -8.65 -2.77 -24.48
C ALA A 35 -9.66 -1.76 -23.92
N ASN A 36 -10.94 -2.16 -23.76
CA ASN A 36 -11.95 -1.30 -23.15
C ASN A 36 -11.61 -0.97 -21.68
N THR A 37 -11.05 -1.93 -20.93
CA THR A 37 -10.61 -1.70 -19.55
C THR A 37 -9.41 -0.73 -19.49
N VAL A 38 -8.43 -0.88 -20.38
CA VAL A 38 -7.28 0.03 -20.51
C VAL A 38 -7.74 1.44 -20.87
N PHE A 39 -8.67 1.59 -21.81
CA PHE A 39 -9.22 2.92 -22.14
C PHE A 39 -10.01 3.52 -20.97
N ALA A 40 -10.75 2.71 -20.22
CA ALA A 40 -11.45 3.17 -19.02
C ALA A 40 -10.46 3.68 -17.96
N LEU A 41 -9.39 2.94 -17.69
CA LEU A 41 -8.30 3.37 -16.80
C LEU A 41 -7.62 4.64 -17.31
N GLY A 42 -7.28 4.69 -18.61
CA GLY A 42 -6.67 5.85 -19.23
C GLY A 42 -7.52 7.11 -19.10
N LEU A 43 -8.85 7.01 -19.24
CA LEU A 43 -9.74 8.13 -18.96
C LEU A 43 -9.65 8.57 -17.49
N LEU A 44 -9.71 7.63 -16.53
CA LEU A 44 -9.65 7.96 -15.10
C LEU A 44 -8.35 8.69 -14.73
N PHE A 45 -7.22 8.27 -15.28
CA PHE A 45 -5.90 8.80 -14.90
C PHE A 45 -5.36 9.93 -15.79
N ASN A 46 -6.06 10.31 -16.87
CA ASN A 46 -5.61 11.38 -17.77
C ASN A 46 -6.05 12.77 -17.32
N ALA A 47 -5.08 13.68 -17.17
CA ALA A 47 -5.22 15.01 -16.60
C ALA A 47 -5.60 16.13 -17.56
N ASP A 48 -6.46 15.86 -18.54
CA ASP A 48 -6.94 16.92 -19.43
C ASP A 48 -8.15 17.65 -18.80
N PRO A 49 -8.02 18.92 -18.35
CA PRO A 49 -9.03 19.61 -17.52
C PRO A 49 -10.46 19.66 -18.11
N PRO A 50 -10.69 19.95 -19.40
CA PRO A 50 -12.02 19.86 -20.01
C PRO A 50 -12.55 18.43 -20.18
N ALA A 51 -11.69 17.43 -20.34
CA ALA A 51 -12.10 16.02 -20.47
C ALA A 51 -12.35 15.36 -19.10
N ALA A 52 -11.67 15.83 -18.04
CA ALA A 52 -11.74 15.33 -16.68
C ALA A 52 -13.17 15.23 -16.12
N ARG A 53 -14.05 16.18 -16.45
CA ARG A 53 -15.44 16.17 -15.96
C ARG A 53 -16.33 15.10 -16.62
N LYS A 54 -16.03 14.72 -17.86
CA LYS A 54 -16.78 13.66 -18.59
C LYS A 54 -16.11 12.30 -18.47
N SER A 55 -14.84 12.29 -18.09
CA SER A 55 -13.99 11.11 -17.99
C SER A 55 -14.60 9.99 -17.11
N PRO A 56 -15.10 10.22 -15.88
CA PRO A 56 -15.60 9.13 -15.04
C PRO A 56 -16.81 8.39 -15.62
N ALA A 57 -17.77 9.13 -16.20
CA ALA A 57 -18.94 8.53 -16.83
C ALA A 57 -18.58 7.73 -18.09
N MET A 58 -17.70 8.30 -18.93
CA MET A 58 -17.18 7.61 -20.11
C MET A 58 -16.35 6.37 -19.76
N ALA A 59 -15.53 6.46 -18.70
CA ALA A 59 -14.78 5.33 -18.17
C ALA A 59 -15.71 4.23 -17.68
N ALA A 60 -16.79 4.58 -16.96
CA ALA A 60 -17.82 3.63 -16.55
C ALA A 60 -18.51 2.94 -17.74
N ASP A 61 -18.81 3.67 -18.82
CA ASP A 61 -19.42 3.09 -20.00
C ASP A 61 -18.47 2.16 -20.78
N LEU A 62 -17.18 2.51 -20.86
CA LEU A 62 -16.16 1.61 -21.42
C LEU A 62 -15.95 0.37 -20.56
N PHE A 63 -15.93 0.51 -19.23
CA PHE A 63 -15.83 -0.64 -18.35
C PHE A 63 -17.05 -1.57 -18.45
N LYS A 64 -18.27 -1.02 -18.51
CA LYS A 64 -19.48 -1.82 -18.79
C LYS A 64 -19.39 -2.56 -20.12
N LYS A 65 -18.82 -1.95 -21.17
CA LYS A 65 -18.57 -2.64 -22.44
C LYS A 65 -17.55 -3.76 -22.27
N ALA A 66 -16.49 -3.55 -21.49
CA ALA A 66 -15.54 -4.61 -21.19
C ALA A 66 -16.22 -5.80 -20.49
N GLU A 67 -17.05 -5.54 -19.48
CA GLU A 67 -17.83 -6.57 -18.77
C GLU A 67 -18.82 -7.29 -19.69
N TYR A 68 -19.54 -6.55 -20.55
CA TYR A 68 -20.47 -7.14 -21.51
C TYR A 68 -19.78 -8.04 -22.56
N VAL A 69 -18.59 -7.64 -23.03
CA VAL A 69 -17.82 -8.44 -23.99
C VAL A 69 -17.35 -9.74 -23.36
N LEU A 70 -16.99 -9.75 -22.08
CA LEU A 70 -16.53 -10.94 -21.37
C LEU A 70 -16.95 -10.88 -19.90
N GLU A 71 -18.11 -11.47 -19.60
CA GLU A 71 -18.66 -11.44 -18.24
C GLU A 71 -17.76 -12.22 -17.27
N LEU A 72 -17.81 -11.88 -15.98
CA LEU A 72 -16.98 -12.57 -14.98
C LEU A 72 -17.30 -14.08 -14.94
N SER A 73 -18.56 -14.46 -15.14
CA SER A 73 -18.99 -15.86 -15.26
C SER A 73 -18.33 -16.59 -16.42
N ASP A 74 -18.13 -15.92 -17.56
CA ASP A 74 -17.43 -16.50 -18.71
C ASP A 74 -15.94 -16.66 -18.40
N VAL A 75 -15.33 -15.64 -17.76
CA VAL A 75 -13.92 -15.71 -17.32
C VAL A 75 -13.68 -16.88 -16.35
N LEU A 76 -14.66 -17.24 -15.53
CA LEU A 76 -14.55 -18.41 -14.65
C LEU A 76 -14.47 -19.74 -15.41
N LEU A 77 -15.00 -19.81 -16.64
CA LEU A 77 -14.97 -21.00 -17.48
C LEU A 77 -13.75 -21.05 -18.42
N GLU A 78 -13.04 -19.93 -18.60
CA GLU A 78 -11.81 -19.87 -19.38
C GLU A 78 -10.68 -20.68 -18.74
N ASP A 79 -9.78 -21.21 -19.56
CA ASP A 79 -8.51 -21.77 -19.10
C ASP A 79 -7.63 -20.67 -18.48
N SER A 80 -6.78 -21.05 -17.53
CA SER A 80 -5.85 -20.10 -16.92
C SER A 80 -4.76 -19.71 -17.94
N SER A 81 -4.72 -18.42 -18.31
CA SER A 81 -3.76 -17.84 -19.25
C SER A 81 -3.20 -16.50 -18.75
N ILE A 82 -2.06 -16.05 -19.28
CA ILE A 82 -1.44 -14.77 -18.91
C ILE A 82 -2.38 -13.61 -19.21
N GLU A 83 -3.08 -13.65 -20.34
CA GLU A 83 -4.01 -12.63 -20.79
C GLU A 83 -5.22 -12.53 -19.86
N VAL A 84 -5.72 -13.66 -19.38
CA VAL A 84 -6.82 -13.71 -18.41
C VAL A 84 -6.37 -13.08 -17.08
N VAL A 85 -5.18 -13.41 -16.59
CA VAL A 85 -4.62 -12.81 -15.37
C VAL A 85 -4.45 -11.30 -15.54
N GLN A 86 -3.86 -10.85 -16.66
CA GLN A 86 -3.70 -9.43 -16.98
C GLN A 86 -5.05 -8.68 -17.06
N LEU A 87 -6.06 -9.29 -17.69
CA LEU A 87 -7.39 -8.70 -17.77
C LEU A 87 -8.00 -8.54 -16.38
N LEU A 88 -7.93 -9.59 -15.55
CA LEU A 88 -8.45 -9.56 -14.18
C LEU A 88 -7.71 -8.53 -13.33
N PHE A 89 -6.39 -8.45 -13.43
CA PHE A 89 -5.57 -7.41 -12.80
C PHE A 89 -6.03 -6.00 -13.19
N LEU A 90 -6.19 -5.72 -14.50
CA LEU A 90 -6.65 -4.42 -14.99
C LEU A 90 -8.07 -4.09 -14.52
N ARG A 91 -8.97 -5.08 -14.49
CA ARG A 91 -10.33 -4.91 -13.97
C ARG A 91 -10.32 -4.62 -12.47
N ALA A 92 -9.50 -5.32 -11.69
CA ALA A 92 -9.34 -5.07 -10.27
C ALA A 92 -8.82 -3.65 -10.02
N GLN A 93 -7.83 -3.18 -10.80
CA GLN A 93 -7.32 -1.81 -10.73
C GLN A 93 -8.43 -0.78 -11.00
N TYR A 94 -9.27 -1.01 -12.02
CA TYR A 94 -10.39 -0.12 -12.31
C TYR A 94 -11.41 -0.08 -11.16
N LEU A 95 -11.78 -1.24 -10.63
CA LEU A 95 -12.72 -1.36 -9.50
C LEU A 95 -12.13 -0.78 -8.20
N HIS A 96 -10.80 -0.84 -8.05
CA HIS A 96 -10.07 -0.22 -6.96
C HIS A 96 -10.26 1.31 -7.01
N SER A 97 -10.03 1.90 -8.19
CA SER A 97 -10.16 3.34 -8.45
C SER A 97 -11.59 3.90 -8.36
N THR A 98 -12.63 3.08 -8.54
CA THR A 98 -14.02 3.56 -8.72
C THR A 98 -14.96 3.32 -7.54
N GLY A 99 -14.47 2.83 -6.40
CA GLY A 99 -15.32 2.78 -5.21
C GLY A 99 -16.01 1.43 -4.93
N THR A 100 -15.71 0.35 -5.67
CA THR A 100 -16.32 -0.98 -5.42
C THR A 100 -15.36 -1.96 -4.73
N ALA A 101 -15.12 -1.79 -3.42
CA ALA A 101 -14.06 -2.51 -2.69
C ALA A 101 -14.25 -4.03 -2.65
N THR A 102 -15.48 -4.50 -2.39
CA THR A 102 -15.78 -5.94 -2.35
C THR A 102 -15.53 -6.59 -3.70
N LYS A 103 -16.10 -6.03 -4.78
CA LYS A 103 -15.90 -6.52 -6.15
C LYS A 103 -14.42 -6.49 -6.56
N CYS A 104 -13.72 -5.41 -6.24
CA CYS A 104 -12.27 -5.29 -6.49
C CYS A 104 -11.50 -6.45 -5.85
N ARG A 105 -11.74 -6.73 -4.56
CA ARG A 105 -11.08 -7.83 -3.85
C ARG A 105 -11.43 -9.20 -4.43
N ASP A 106 -12.68 -9.41 -4.84
CA ASP A 106 -13.10 -10.68 -5.43
C ASP A 106 -12.46 -10.92 -6.81
N VAL A 107 -12.37 -9.87 -7.64
CA VAL A 107 -11.66 -9.94 -8.94
C VAL A 107 -10.15 -10.11 -8.73
N ALA A 108 -9.55 -9.45 -7.73
CA ALA A 108 -8.14 -9.62 -7.40
C ALA A 108 -7.83 -11.05 -6.91
N ARG A 109 -8.69 -11.63 -6.07
CA ARG A 109 -8.62 -13.05 -5.67
C ARG A 109 -8.64 -13.98 -6.87
N LEU A 110 -9.52 -13.71 -7.83
CA LEU A 110 -9.56 -14.50 -9.04
C LEU A 110 -8.25 -14.33 -9.86
N ALA A 111 -7.74 -13.12 -10.01
CA ALA A 111 -6.47 -12.87 -10.71
C ALA A 111 -5.30 -13.64 -10.09
N ILE A 112 -5.18 -13.59 -8.76
CA ILE A 112 -4.15 -14.27 -7.99
C ILE A 112 -4.30 -15.79 -8.10
N GLY A 113 -5.52 -16.31 -7.94
CA GLY A 113 -5.80 -17.74 -8.10
C GLY A 113 -5.41 -18.24 -9.50
N ARG A 114 -5.78 -17.51 -10.55
CA ARG A 114 -5.39 -17.86 -11.93
C ARG A 114 -3.89 -17.80 -12.17
N ALA A 115 -3.19 -16.86 -11.54
CA ALA A 115 -1.73 -16.80 -11.58
C ALA A 115 -1.09 -17.99 -10.83
N GLN A 116 -1.69 -18.43 -9.72
CA GLN A 116 -1.25 -19.61 -8.97
C GLN A 116 -1.52 -20.90 -9.73
N ASP A 117 -2.66 -21.05 -10.40
CA ASP A 117 -2.98 -22.20 -11.28
C ASP A 117 -1.95 -22.38 -12.40
N MET A 118 -1.27 -21.29 -12.78
CA MET A 118 -0.22 -21.28 -13.80
C MET A 118 1.20 -21.41 -13.21
N ASP A 119 1.31 -21.62 -11.90
CA ASP A 119 2.56 -21.70 -11.14
C ASP A 119 3.44 -20.45 -11.28
N LEU A 120 2.86 -19.26 -11.50
CA LEU A 120 3.64 -18.03 -11.67
C LEU A 120 4.40 -17.64 -10.40
N HIS A 121 3.88 -18.02 -9.24
CA HIS A 121 4.50 -17.84 -7.94
C HIS A 121 5.77 -18.69 -7.74
N LEU A 122 5.94 -19.77 -8.52
CA LEU A 122 7.07 -20.71 -8.36
C LEU A 122 8.30 -20.33 -9.18
N LEU A 123 8.25 -19.29 -10.02
CA LEU A 123 9.28 -18.67 -10.89
C LEU A 123 10.20 -19.58 -11.74
N GLU A 124 10.65 -20.72 -11.23
CA GLU A 124 11.53 -21.71 -11.84
C GLU A 124 10.79 -22.88 -12.51
N LYS A 125 9.50 -23.09 -12.19
CA LYS A 125 8.75 -24.32 -12.55
C LYS A 125 7.31 -24.05 -13.01
N GLY A 126 7.11 -23.06 -13.88
CA GLY A 126 5.80 -22.89 -14.53
C GLY A 126 5.37 -24.14 -15.31
N LEU A 127 4.06 -24.37 -15.46
CA LEU A 127 3.46 -25.41 -16.32
C LEU A 127 3.73 -25.19 -17.82
N LEU A 128 5.00 -25.19 -18.21
CA LEU A 128 5.39 -25.06 -19.61
C LEU A 128 5.84 -26.41 -20.13
N HIS A 129 5.20 -26.84 -21.23
CA HIS A 129 5.61 -28.04 -21.97
C HIS A 129 6.97 -27.89 -22.67
N HIS A 130 7.53 -26.68 -22.70
CA HIS A 130 8.80 -26.32 -23.31
C HIS A 130 9.53 -25.29 -22.42
N PRO A 131 10.86 -25.16 -22.51
CA PRO A 131 11.57 -24.10 -21.78
C PRO A 131 11.00 -22.73 -22.17
N PRO A 132 10.63 -21.85 -21.22
CA PRO A 132 10.10 -20.53 -21.53
C PRO A 132 11.09 -19.72 -22.37
N THR A 133 10.57 -18.91 -23.30
CA THR A 133 11.41 -17.87 -23.91
C THR A 133 11.76 -16.81 -22.87
N GLU A 134 12.81 -16.03 -23.13
CA GLU A 134 13.21 -14.95 -22.22
C GLU A 134 12.09 -13.91 -22.01
N VAL A 135 11.32 -13.64 -23.06
CA VAL A 135 10.17 -12.72 -23.02
C VAL A 135 9.03 -13.31 -22.18
N ASP A 136 8.78 -14.61 -22.30
CA ASP A 136 7.74 -15.29 -21.51
C ASP A 136 8.08 -15.25 -20.02
N SER A 137 9.34 -15.52 -19.65
CA SER A 137 9.79 -15.43 -18.26
C SER A 137 9.63 -14.01 -17.71
N ALA A 138 10.07 -13.01 -18.49
CA ALA A 138 9.93 -11.60 -18.13
C ALA A 138 8.46 -11.21 -17.88
N MET A 139 7.56 -11.62 -18.76
CA MET A 139 6.13 -11.33 -18.64
C MET A 139 5.52 -12.01 -17.41
N ARG A 140 5.85 -13.27 -17.17
CA ARG A 140 5.39 -14.03 -16.00
C ARG A 140 5.77 -13.36 -14.69
N ILE A 141 7.02 -12.92 -14.56
CA ILE A 141 7.51 -12.18 -13.39
C ILE A 141 6.73 -10.88 -13.20
N ARG A 142 6.56 -10.08 -14.27
CA ARG A 142 5.83 -8.80 -14.21
C ARG A 142 4.38 -9.00 -13.80
N VAL A 143 3.71 -10.03 -14.34
CA VAL A 143 2.31 -10.33 -14.04
C VAL A 143 2.14 -10.78 -12.59
N TRP A 144 3.00 -11.68 -12.10
CA TRP A 144 2.95 -12.08 -10.70
C TRP A 144 3.25 -10.92 -9.75
N ALA A 145 4.31 -10.15 -10.02
CA ALA A 145 4.65 -8.96 -9.23
C ALA A 145 3.48 -7.96 -9.21
N GLY A 146 2.81 -7.76 -10.34
CA GLY A 146 1.58 -6.99 -10.42
C GLY A 146 0.50 -7.52 -9.48
N CYS A 147 0.22 -8.82 -9.50
CA CYS A 147 -0.74 -9.45 -8.59
C CYS A 147 -0.40 -9.26 -7.11
N VAL A 148 0.88 -9.39 -6.73
CA VAL A 148 1.35 -9.18 -5.34
C VAL A 148 1.19 -7.73 -4.91
N LEU A 149 1.62 -6.78 -5.75
CA LEU A 149 1.49 -5.35 -5.45
C LEU A 149 0.02 -4.90 -5.40
N LEU A 150 -0.84 -5.47 -6.23
CA LEU A 150 -2.29 -5.23 -6.19
C LEU A 150 -2.92 -5.76 -4.90
N ASP A 151 -2.52 -6.95 -4.46
CA ASP A 151 -2.97 -7.47 -3.17
C ASP A 151 -2.54 -6.55 -2.03
N TRP A 152 -1.30 -6.09 -2.04
CA TRP A 152 -0.81 -5.12 -1.07
C TRP A 152 -1.67 -3.85 -1.08
N ASP A 153 -1.91 -3.25 -2.25
CA ASP A 153 -2.72 -2.04 -2.40
C ASP A 153 -4.17 -2.21 -1.95
N ILE A 154 -4.76 -3.41 -2.08
CA ILE A 154 -6.14 -3.67 -1.65
C ILE A 154 -6.20 -4.00 -0.15
N SER A 155 -5.31 -4.87 0.32
CA SER A 155 -5.35 -5.48 1.64
C SER A 155 -4.78 -4.54 2.70
N TRP A 156 -3.67 -3.86 2.41
CA TRP A 156 -2.97 -2.99 3.36
C TRP A 156 -3.83 -1.83 3.85
N PRO A 157 -4.39 -0.94 3.00
CA PRO A 157 -5.13 0.21 3.49
C PRO A 157 -6.50 -0.16 4.09
N SER A 158 -6.97 -1.40 3.87
CA SER A 158 -8.22 -1.90 4.42
C SER A 158 -8.04 -2.71 5.70
N GLY A 159 -6.80 -2.90 6.17
CA GLY A 159 -6.48 -3.72 7.33
C GLY A 159 -6.93 -5.18 7.19
N ARG A 160 -7.04 -5.68 5.95
CA ARG A 160 -7.45 -7.05 5.65
C ARG A 160 -6.21 -7.93 5.50
N PRO A 161 -6.31 -9.24 5.83
CA PRO A 161 -5.26 -10.18 5.49
C PRO A 161 -4.97 -10.15 3.99
N LEU A 162 -3.73 -10.44 3.62
CA LEU A 162 -3.34 -10.64 2.23
C LEU A 162 -4.18 -11.74 1.57
N ILE A 163 -4.44 -11.58 0.28
CA ILE A 163 -5.05 -12.60 -0.57
C ILE A 163 -4.03 -13.69 -0.91
N VAL A 164 -2.78 -13.28 -1.19
CA VAL A 164 -1.63 -14.18 -1.34
C VAL A 164 -1.33 -14.74 0.06
N ALA A 165 -1.96 -15.85 0.40
CA ALA A 165 -1.85 -16.48 1.72
C ALA A 165 -0.87 -17.68 1.71
N GLY A 166 -0.27 -17.95 2.88
CA GLY A 166 0.41 -19.22 3.20
C GLY A 166 1.65 -19.52 2.35
N ASP A 167 1.73 -20.76 1.84
CA ASP A 167 2.90 -21.34 1.15
C ASP A 167 3.41 -20.49 -0.04
N SER A 168 2.55 -19.68 -0.66
CA SER A 168 2.95 -18.75 -1.74
C SER A 168 3.84 -17.60 -1.27
N MET A 169 3.75 -17.19 0.00
CA MET A 169 4.59 -16.12 0.56
C MET A 169 6.03 -16.57 0.79
N GLY A 170 6.25 -17.84 1.15
CA GLY A 170 7.60 -18.38 1.32
C GLY A 170 8.42 -18.34 0.02
N TYR A 171 7.74 -18.28 -1.13
CA TYR A 171 8.42 -18.04 -2.40
C TYR A 171 8.81 -16.57 -2.57
N LEU A 172 8.02 -15.61 -2.09
CA LEU A 172 8.34 -14.17 -2.15
C LEU A 172 9.57 -13.81 -1.33
N GLU A 173 9.79 -14.49 -0.20
CA GLU A 173 11.00 -14.35 0.62
C GLU A 173 12.25 -15.01 -0.01
N SER A 174 12.11 -15.64 -1.19
CA SER A 174 13.22 -16.32 -1.86
C SER A 174 14.15 -15.32 -2.58
N PRO A 175 15.49 -15.44 -2.40
CA PRO A 175 16.49 -14.65 -3.16
C PRO A 175 16.36 -14.76 -4.69
N ALA A 176 15.60 -15.75 -5.17
CA ALA A 176 15.28 -15.92 -6.58
C ALA A 176 14.57 -14.68 -7.17
N TRP A 177 13.70 -14.00 -6.42
CA TRP A 177 12.97 -12.82 -6.93
C TRP A 177 13.91 -11.68 -7.31
N ASP A 178 14.83 -11.33 -6.40
CA ASP A 178 15.83 -10.29 -6.63
C ASP A 178 16.70 -10.60 -7.85
N GLU A 179 17.16 -11.84 -7.99
CA GLU A 179 18.00 -12.26 -9.12
C GLU A 179 17.23 -12.14 -10.44
N TRP A 180 15.95 -12.50 -10.46
CA TRP A 180 15.10 -12.39 -11.65
C TRP A 180 14.84 -10.96 -12.07
N PHE A 181 14.58 -10.08 -11.10
CA PHE A 181 14.41 -8.66 -11.36
C PHE A 181 15.69 -7.98 -11.83
N LEU A 182 16.84 -8.35 -11.26
CA LEU A 182 18.15 -7.88 -11.71
C LEU A 182 18.47 -8.36 -13.13
N LYS A 183 18.17 -9.63 -13.45
CA LYS A 183 18.28 -10.16 -14.82
C LYS A 183 17.38 -9.40 -15.78
N LEU A 184 16.15 -9.10 -15.38
CA LEU A 184 15.20 -8.37 -16.22
C LEU A 184 15.63 -6.92 -16.45
N LYS A 185 16.15 -6.25 -15.41
CA LYS A 185 16.72 -4.89 -15.51
C LYS A 185 17.98 -4.86 -16.39
N ALA A 186 18.90 -5.82 -16.22
CA ALA A 186 20.13 -5.89 -17.00
C ALA A 186 19.88 -6.07 -18.51
N ARG A 187 18.68 -6.49 -18.90
CA ARG A 187 18.24 -6.67 -20.28
C ARG A 187 17.58 -5.43 -20.88
N GLU A 188 17.19 -4.44 -20.08
CA GLU A 188 16.71 -3.16 -20.59
C GLU A 188 17.92 -2.36 -21.07
N GLU A 189 18.05 -2.18 -22.38
CA GLU A 189 19.21 -1.51 -23.00
C GLU A 189 19.28 -0.03 -22.58
N GLY A 190 20.29 0.34 -21.79
CA GLY A 190 20.67 1.73 -21.52
C GLY A 190 20.72 2.11 -20.03
N ASN A 191 21.44 3.20 -19.73
CA ASN A 191 21.53 3.79 -18.39
C ASN A 191 20.27 4.61 -17.98
N SER A 192 19.16 4.46 -18.70
CA SER A 192 17.95 5.23 -18.41
C SER A 192 17.18 4.58 -17.27
N PRO A 193 16.63 5.37 -16.33
CA PRO A 193 15.74 4.85 -15.30
C PRO A 193 14.59 4.04 -15.91
N SER A 194 14.23 2.92 -15.31
CA SER A 194 13.22 2.02 -15.87
C SER A 194 12.00 1.91 -14.97
N LEU A 195 10.81 1.75 -15.57
CA LEU A 195 9.57 1.55 -14.81
C LEU A 195 9.60 0.27 -13.98
N LEU A 196 10.47 -0.68 -14.35
CA LEU A 196 10.68 -1.90 -13.58
C LEU A 196 11.37 -1.62 -12.24
N GLU A 197 12.23 -0.60 -12.15
CA GLU A 197 12.89 -0.23 -10.88
C GLU A 197 11.86 0.10 -9.80
N TYR A 198 10.74 0.73 -10.15
CA TYR A 198 9.63 0.94 -9.20
C TYR A 198 9.07 -0.39 -8.70
N CYS A 199 8.81 -1.36 -9.59
CA CYS A 199 8.28 -2.66 -9.18
C CYS A 199 9.25 -3.39 -8.26
N ILE A 200 10.56 -3.34 -8.56
CA ILE A 200 11.62 -3.95 -7.74
C ILE A 200 11.60 -3.35 -6.33
N GLU A 201 11.65 -2.03 -6.24
CA GLU A 201 11.73 -1.35 -4.96
C GLU A 201 10.42 -1.45 -4.15
N ALA A 202 9.27 -1.50 -4.83
CA ALA A 202 7.99 -1.75 -4.18
C ALA A 202 7.90 -3.18 -3.63
N MET A 203 8.43 -4.18 -4.33
CA MET A 203 8.46 -5.57 -3.87
C MET A 203 9.38 -5.76 -2.66
N LYS A 204 10.57 -5.15 -2.65
CA LYS A 204 11.46 -5.16 -1.48
C LYS A 204 10.79 -4.55 -0.25
N LEU A 205 10.13 -3.41 -0.41
CA LEU A 205 9.39 -2.79 0.70
C LEU A 205 8.21 -3.66 1.13
N TYR A 206 7.52 -4.33 0.20
CA TYR A 206 6.47 -5.28 0.50
C TYR A 206 6.99 -6.44 1.37
N GLU A 207 8.12 -7.03 1.01
CA GLU A 207 8.77 -8.12 1.76
C GLU A 207 9.13 -7.68 3.18
N VAL A 208 9.76 -6.51 3.35
CA VAL A 208 10.03 -5.93 4.68
C VAL A 208 8.71 -5.71 5.46
N SER A 209 7.61 -5.42 4.77
CA SER A 209 6.31 -5.17 5.41
C SER A 209 5.50 -6.44 5.73
N LEU A 210 5.92 -7.62 5.27
CA LEU A 210 5.18 -8.89 5.43
C LEU A 210 4.89 -9.27 6.89
N PRO A 211 5.82 -9.13 7.86
CA PRO A 211 5.54 -9.46 9.25
C PRO A 211 4.32 -8.71 9.81
N LEU A 212 4.16 -7.43 9.42
CA LEU A 212 3.03 -6.59 9.84
C LEU A 212 1.69 -7.02 9.22
N LEU A 213 1.74 -7.61 8.02
CA LEU A 213 0.58 -8.12 7.30
C LEU A 213 0.14 -9.51 7.78
N ASN A 214 1.09 -10.31 8.26
CA ASN A 214 0.85 -11.66 8.76
C ASN A 214 0.37 -11.69 10.21
N GLU A 215 0.72 -10.69 11.02
CA GLU A 215 0.11 -10.48 12.35
C GLU A 215 -1.38 -10.07 12.29
N VAL A 216 -1.99 -10.02 11.10
CA VAL A 216 -3.43 -9.86 10.88
C VAL A 216 -4.17 -11.20 11.03
N GLU A 217 -3.95 -11.87 12.16
CA GLU A 217 -4.62 -13.11 12.55
C GLU A 217 -6.12 -12.87 12.88
N PRO A 218 -7.00 -13.87 12.71
CA PRO A 218 -8.43 -13.75 12.96
C PRO A 218 -8.70 -13.63 14.48
N GLY A 219 -8.78 -12.39 14.96
CA GLY A 219 -9.13 -12.05 16.35
C GLY A 219 -8.15 -11.11 17.04
N ARG A 220 -6.95 -10.96 16.48
CA ARG A 220 -5.92 -10.03 16.95
C ARG A 220 -5.23 -9.56 15.67
N GLY A 221 -5.57 -8.38 15.16
CA GLY A 221 -5.06 -7.99 13.85
C GLY A 221 -4.96 -6.50 13.70
N ALA A 222 -4.16 -6.06 12.73
CA ALA A 222 -4.14 -4.70 12.19
C ALA A 222 -5.52 -4.19 11.73
N VAL A 223 -6.55 -5.03 11.80
CA VAL A 223 -7.94 -4.60 11.97
C VAL A 223 -8.02 -3.54 13.07
N SER A 224 -7.35 -3.58 14.22
CA SER A 224 -7.33 -2.43 15.17
C SER A 224 -6.70 -1.16 14.56
N ALA A 225 -5.71 -1.32 13.68
CA ALA A 225 -5.00 -0.21 13.08
C ALA A 225 -5.84 0.59 12.07
N PHE A 226 -6.72 -0.10 11.33
CA PHE A 226 -7.58 0.48 10.29
C PHE A 226 -9.09 0.41 10.59
N SER A 227 -9.51 -0.44 11.54
CA SER A 227 -10.91 -0.62 11.95
C SER A 227 -11.24 0.36 13.05
N LEU A 228 -12.31 1.07 12.77
CA LEU A 228 -12.83 2.20 13.50
C LEU A 228 -13.58 1.78 14.78
N ALA A 229 -13.69 0.47 15.03
CA ALA A 229 -14.66 -0.11 15.95
C ALA A 229 -14.36 0.10 17.45
N ARG A 230 -13.12 0.45 17.83
CA ARG A 230 -12.76 0.86 19.20
C ARG A 230 -11.26 1.13 19.28
N LEU A 231 -10.86 2.31 19.74
CA LEU A 231 -9.62 2.38 20.52
C LEU A 231 -9.73 1.29 21.59
N PRO A 232 -8.71 0.45 21.79
CA PRO A 232 -8.84 -0.70 22.66
C PRO A 232 -9.42 -0.28 24.02
N GLU A 233 -10.47 -0.95 24.47
CA GLU A 233 -10.97 -0.77 25.84
C GLU A 233 -9.89 -1.27 26.81
N PRO A 234 -9.62 -0.60 27.94
CA PRO A 234 -8.54 -0.95 28.87
C PRO A 234 -8.56 -2.42 29.34
N ALA A 235 -9.75 -3.04 29.35
CA ALA A 235 -9.94 -4.41 29.81
C ALA A 235 -9.53 -5.50 28.80
N ALA A 236 -9.39 -5.18 27.50
CA ALA A 236 -9.12 -6.19 26.45
C ALA A 236 -7.62 -6.50 26.24
N LEU A 237 -6.71 -5.67 26.77
CA LEU A 237 -5.27 -5.71 26.49
C LEU A 237 -4.40 -6.10 27.69
N SER A 238 -4.95 -6.79 28.69
CA SER A 238 -4.24 -7.17 29.93
C SER A 238 -3.05 -8.16 29.75
N GLY A 239 -2.31 -8.15 28.64
CA GLY A 239 -1.16 -9.03 28.47
C GLY A 239 -0.25 -8.88 27.25
N THR A 240 -0.17 -7.76 26.54
CA THR A 240 0.84 -7.62 25.47
C THR A 240 1.49 -6.24 25.47
N ALA A 241 2.58 -6.12 26.23
CA ALA A 241 3.54 -5.02 26.06
C ALA A 241 4.15 -5.08 24.66
N ILE A 242 4.48 -3.92 24.09
CA ILE A 242 5.21 -3.87 22.81
C ILE A 242 6.54 -4.62 22.92
N ASP A 243 6.84 -5.47 21.94
CA ASP A 243 8.22 -5.94 21.72
C ASP A 243 9.02 -4.82 21.04
N VAL A 244 9.62 -3.96 21.88
CA VAL A 244 10.43 -2.83 21.41
C VAL A 244 11.61 -3.29 20.56
N ARG A 245 12.18 -4.47 20.83
CA ARG A 245 13.32 -4.98 20.03
C ARG A 245 12.86 -5.31 18.62
N SER A 246 11.73 -6.01 18.49
CA SER A 246 11.15 -6.33 17.18
C SER A 246 10.77 -5.04 16.42
N ALA A 247 10.08 -4.11 17.07
CA ALA A 247 9.66 -2.85 16.45
C ALA A 247 10.85 -1.99 15.98
N VAL A 248 11.92 -1.90 16.77
CA VAL A 248 13.17 -1.21 16.40
C VAL A 248 13.87 -1.92 15.25
N SER A 249 13.97 -3.26 15.30
CA SER A 249 14.60 -4.04 14.23
C SER A 249 13.92 -3.77 12.89
N LEU A 250 12.59 -3.85 12.87
CA LEU A 250 11.83 -3.63 11.66
C LEU A 250 11.89 -2.17 11.17
N ASP A 251 11.85 -1.16 12.07
CA ASP A 251 12.02 0.23 11.66
C ASP A 251 13.41 0.49 11.05
N ASN A 252 14.45 -0.17 11.57
CA ASN A 252 15.79 -0.11 10.99
C ASN A 252 15.86 -0.73 9.60
N GLU A 253 15.20 -1.87 9.36
CA GLU A 253 15.12 -2.50 8.03
C GLU A 253 14.39 -1.59 7.03
N ILE A 254 13.26 -1.01 7.44
CA ILE A 254 12.49 -0.06 6.64
C ILE A 254 13.34 1.17 6.28
N MET A 255 14.08 1.71 7.23
CA MET A 255 14.94 2.88 7.02
C MET A 255 16.19 2.55 6.21
N SER A 256 16.78 1.36 6.38
CA SER A 256 17.88 0.87 5.54
C SER A 256 17.45 0.78 4.09
N TRP A 257 16.27 0.21 3.82
CA TRP A 257 15.69 0.19 2.48
C TRP A 257 15.54 1.61 1.90
N TRP A 258 15.06 2.57 2.69
CA TRP A 258 14.92 3.97 2.24
C TRP A 258 16.26 4.63 1.92
N GLU A 259 17.31 4.34 2.70
CA GLU A 259 18.66 4.81 2.42
C GLU A 259 19.21 4.21 1.12
N ASP A 260 19.04 2.90 0.94
CA ASP A 260 19.47 2.18 -0.26
C ASP A 260 18.72 2.66 -1.51
N LEU A 261 17.41 2.91 -1.42
CA LEU A 261 16.63 3.55 -2.48
C LEU A 261 17.28 4.86 -2.94
N GLY A 262 17.71 5.70 -1.98
CA GLY A 262 18.40 6.95 -2.29
C GLY A 262 19.77 6.78 -2.94
N ARG A 263 20.49 5.72 -2.62
CA ARG A 263 21.83 5.43 -3.16
C ARG A 263 21.78 4.76 -4.52
N LEU A 264 20.84 3.83 -4.70
CA LEU A 264 20.79 2.90 -5.84
C LEU A 264 19.76 3.31 -6.90
N THR A 265 18.67 3.97 -6.50
CA THR A 265 17.52 4.34 -7.36
C THR A 265 17.04 5.75 -7.04
N SER A 266 17.97 6.71 -6.99
CA SER A 266 17.73 8.09 -6.53
C SER A 266 16.61 8.84 -7.26
N HIS A 267 16.31 8.48 -8.52
CA HIS A 267 15.21 9.06 -9.29
C HIS A 267 13.80 8.67 -8.76
N LEU A 268 13.70 7.57 -7.99
CA LEU A 268 12.50 7.15 -7.27
C LEU A 268 12.41 7.71 -5.85
N ARG A 269 13.47 8.36 -5.36
CA ARG A 269 13.44 8.99 -4.05
C ARG A 269 12.59 10.26 -4.10
N TYR A 270 11.57 10.29 -3.26
CA TYR A 270 10.74 11.47 -3.07
C TYR A 270 11.04 12.13 -1.72
N GLU A 271 11.25 13.44 -1.75
CA GLU A 271 11.35 14.25 -0.54
C GLU A 271 10.38 15.42 -0.68
N PRO A 272 9.39 15.55 0.23
CA PRO A 272 8.43 16.63 0.15
C PRO A 272 9.13 17.98 0.34
N PRO A 273 8.70 19.04 -0.37
CA PRO A 273 9.19 20.40 -0.16
C PRO A 273 9.08 20.80 1.32
N SER A 274 10.10 21.44 1.87
CA SER A 274 9.93 22.07 3.20
C SER A 274 8.94 23.24 3.11
N GLU A 275 8.26 23.57 4.22
CA GLU A 275 7.37 24.74 4.27
C GLU A 275 8.10 26.05 3.95
N GLN A 276 9.42 26.12 4.19
CA GLN A 276 10.29 27.23 3.77
C GLN A 276 10.48 27.30 2.25
N ASP A 277 10.70 26.16 1.58
CA ASP A 277 10.95 26.08 0.12
C ASP A 277 9.76 26.54 -0.73
N SER A 278 8.55 26.51 -0.16
CA SER A 278 7.33 26.93 -0.85
C SER A 278 7.31 28.44 -1.17
N ARG A 279 8.07 29.26 -0.45
CA ARG A 279 8.15 30.72 -0.68
C ARG A 279 9.18 31.11 -1.75
N ASP A 280 10.25 30.33 -1.91
CA ASP A 280 11.32 30.59 -2.89
C ASP A 280 11.04 29.98 -4.28
N ARG A 281 10.11 29.01 -4.36
CA ARG A 281 9.69 28.33 -5.61
C ARG A 281 9.05 29.22 -6.68
N SER A 282 8.74 30.48 -6.39
CA SER A 282 8.32 31.43 -7.43
C SER A 282 9.46 31.85 -8.38
N SER A 283 10.69 31.36 -8.16
CA SER A 283 11.88 31.83 -8.90
C SER A 283 12.62 30.74 -9.72
N SER A 284 12.26 29.46 -9.62
CA SER A 284 12.84 28.40 -10.47
C SER A 284 11.86 27.21 -10.68
N PRO A 285 11.22 27.10 -11.87
CA PRO A 285 10.15 26.11 -12.09
C PRO A 285 10.60 24.68 -12.43
N GLU A 286 11.88 24.40 -12.68
CA GLU A 286 12.19 23.34 -13.66
C GLU A 286 12.54 21.92 -13.17
N ASN A 287 12.81 21.63 -11.89
CA ASN A 287 13.55 20.36 -11.60
C ASN A 287 12.87 19.27 -10.75
N ILE A 288 11.66 19.44 -10.20
CA ILE A 288 11.00 18.35 -9.42
C ILE A 288 9.56 18.06 -9.91
N ALA A 289 8.82 19.08 -10.34
CA ALA A 289 7.44 18.92 -10.83
C ALA A 289 7.34 18.22 -12.21
N THR A 290 8.47 17.93 -12.84
CA THR A 290 8.61 17.43 -14.22
C THR A 290 9.23 16.02 -14.31
N SER A 291 9.53 15.37 -13.18
CA SER A 291 10.03 13.99 -13.22
C SER A 291 8.93 13.03 -13.72
N PRO A 292 9.20 12.21 -14.76
CA PRO A 292 8.24 11.23 -15.25
C PRO A 292 7.91 10.13 -14.22
N TYR A 293 8.68 10.05 -13.13
CA TYR A 293 8.51 9.06 -12.05
C TYR A 293 7.83 9.62 -10.81
N LEU A 294 7.39 10.89 -10.80
CA LEU A 294 6.89 11.55 -9.59
C LEU A 294 5.76 10.75 -8.91
N SER A 295 4.84 10.17 -9.68
CA SER A 295 3.75 9.35 -9.12
C SER A 295 4.26 8.08 -8.45
N GLN A 296 5.25 7.43 -9.03
CA GLN A 296 5.89 6.22 -8.51
C GLN A 296 6.67 6.55 -7.23
N SER A 297 7.46 7.62 -7.25
CA SER A 297 8.26 8.09 -6.12
C SER A 297 7.37 8.46 -4.92
N LYS A 298 6.28 9.21 -5.17
CA LYS A 298 5.27 9.52 -4.16
C LYS A 298 4.62 8.25 -3.61
N GLY A 299 4.25 7.31 -4.48
CA GLY A 299 3.66 6.03 -4.10
C GLY A 299 4.56 5.18 -3.19
N LEU A 300 5.87 5.12 -3.45
CA LEU A 300 6.85 4.46 -2.57
C LEU A 300 6.95 5.17 -1.22
N TYR A 301 7.01 6.50 -1.22
CA TYR A 301 7.09 7.29 0.00
C TYR A 301 5.85 7.15 0.89
N THR A 302 4.65 7.13 0.30
CA THR A 302 3.42 6.88 1.06
C THR A 302 3.39 5.49 1.68
N ARG A 303 3.88 4.48 0.96
CA ARG A 303 3.94 3.10 1.47
C ARG A 303 4.94 2.99 2.61
N LEU A 304 6.15 3.55 2.45
CA LEU A 304 7.16 3.67 3.50
C LEU A 304 6.57 4.22 4.79
N LEU A 305 5.96 5.41 4.72
CA LEU A 305 5.40 6.06 5.90
C LEU A 305 4.28 5.23 6.53
N SER A 306 3.43 4.61 5.71
CA SER A 306 2.36 3.76 6.22
C SER A 306 2.90 2.52 6.95
N THR A 307 3.98 1.91 6.45
CA THR A 307 4.66 0.76 7.09
C THR A 307 5.25 1.17 8.44
N ARG A 308 5.91 2.33 8.49
CA ARG A 308 6.44 2.86 9.75
C ARG A 308 5.34 3.18 10.77
N VAL A 309 4.25 3.81 10.33
CA VAL A 309 3.12 4.11 11.23
C VAL A 309 2.56 2.82 11.83
N LEU A 310 2.35 1.77 11.03
CA LEU A 310 1.84 0.50 11.53
C LEU A 310 2.81 -0.20 12.50
N ASN A 311 4.09 -0.28 12.14
CA ASN A 311 5.12 -0.90 12.98
C ASN A 311 5.24 -0.21 14.35
N LEU A 312 5.19 1.12 14.37
CA LEU A 312 5.46 1.92 15.57
C LEU A 312 4.22 2.23 16.42
N ARG A 313 3.02 2.04 15.86
CA ARG A 313 1.75 2.33 16.55
C ARG A 313 1.58 1.60 17.89
N PRO A 314 1.98 0.32 18.08
CA PRO A 314 1.85 -0.35 19.37
C PRO A 314 2.54 0.39 20.52
N ALA A 315 3.61 1.17 20.25
CA ALA A 315 4.28 1.97 21.26
C ALA A 315 3.37 3.10 21.77
N LEU A 316 2.66 3.76 20.84
CA LEU A 316 1.71 4.81 21.16
C LEU A 316 0.47 4.26 21.89
N GLU A 317 -0.02 3.09 21.48
CA GLU A 317 -1.12 2.40 22.15
C GLU A 317 -0.75 2.05 23.61
N GLN A 318 0.48 1.57 23.84
CA GLN A 318 0.96 1.30 25.20
C GLN A 318 0.98 2.58 26.06
N LEU A 319 1.52 3.70 25.56
CA LEU A 319 1.49 4.98 26.28
C LEU A 319 0.07 5.46 26.59
N TYR A 320 -0.84 5.29 25.62
CA TYR A 320 -2.24 5.64 25.78
C TYR A 320 -2.92 4.85 26.90
N HIS A 321 -2.60 3.56 27.03
CA HIS A 321 -3.13 2.72 28.11
C HIS A 321 -2.49 3.04 29.46
N GLU A 322 -1.17 3.25 29.51
CA GLU A 322 -0.45 3.63 30.73
C GLU A 322 -0.96 4.96 31.31
N GLY A 323 -1.22 5.96 30.46
CA GLY A 323 -1.77 7.26 30.87
C GLY A 323 -3.21 7.20 31.40
N ARG A 324 -3.95 6.11 31.13
CA ARG A 324 -5.35 5.93 31.56
C ARG A 324 -5.54 5.07 32.80
N GLN A 325 -4.51 4.34 33.22
CA GLN A 325 -4.58 3.62 34.47
C GLN A 325 -4.63 4.63 35.62
N PRO A 326 -5.58 4.51 36.56
CA PRO A 326 -5.59 5.36 37.75
C PRO A 326 -4.26 5.14 38.49
N LYS A 327 -3.51 6.23 38.77
CA LYS A 327 -2.30 6.18 39.59
C LYS A 327 -2.66 5.49 40.91
N ALA A 328 -2.29 4.21 41.06
CA ALA A 328 -2.50 3.48 42.29
C ALA A 328 -1.75 4.24 43.38
N SER A 329 -2.50 4.87 44.29
CA SER A 329 -1.96 5.51 45.48
C SER A 329 -1.07 4.50 46.21
N THR A 330 0.22 4.78 46.21
CA THR A 330 1.26 3.93 46.80
C THR A 330 1.04 3.84 48.31
N THR A 331 0.29 2.84 48.76
CA THR A 331 0.34 2.41 50.16
C THR A 331 1.63 1.62 50.32
N GLN A 332 2.64 2.24 50.93
CA GLN A 332 3.90 1.61 51.29
C GLN A 332 3.63 0.34 52.10
N THR A 333 3.73 -0.81 51.44
CA THR A 333 3.94 -2.10 52.10
C THR A 333 5.33 -2.55 51.70
N MET A 334 6.21 -2.74 52.69
CA MET A 334 7.58 -3.21 52.49
C MET A 334 7.57 -4.53 51.69
N GLU A 335 7.87 -4.47 50.40
CA GLU A 335 8.15 -5.66 49.59
C GLU A 335 9.59 -6.11 49.82
N VAL A 336 9.73 -7.36 50.26
CA VAL A 336 10.98 -8.11 50.28
C VAL A 336 11.52 -8.15 48.84
N VAL A 337 12.76 -7.74 48.64
CA VAL A 337 13.42 -7.74 47.33
C VAL A 337 13.61 -9.18 46.86
N ASP A 338 12.72 -9.63 45.98
CA ASP A 338 12.83 -10.92 45.30
C ASP A 338 14.01 -10.86 44.30
N VAL A 339 15.03 -11.68 44.55
CA VAL A 339 16.26 -11.78 43.73
C VAL A 339 15.93 -12.19 42.29
N THR A 340 14.76 -12.79 42.06
CA THR A 340 14.25 -13.13 40.72
C THR A 340 13.94 -11.88 39.87
N LYS A 341 13.61 -10.73 40.48
CA LYS A 341 13.46 -9.42 39.77
C LYS A 341 14.79 -8.84 39.28
N LEU A 342 15.93 -9.25 39.86
CA LEU A 342 17.26 -8.78 39.44
C LEU A 342 17.80 -9.53 38.23
N MET A 343 17.31 -10.75 37.95
CA MET A 343 17.73 -11.55 36.79
C MET A 343 17.06 -11.12 35.46
N MET A 344 16.01 -10.30 35.51
CA MET A 344 15.37 -9.72 34.31
C MET A 344 16.03 -8.43 33.82
N SER A 345 17.20 -8.04 34.36
CA SER A 345 17.86 -6.78 34.04
C SER A 345 18.66 -6.77 32.72
N ARG A 346 18.47 -7.76 31.82
CA ARG A 346 19.20 -7.85 30.54
C ARG A 346 18.45 -7.19 29.37
N ASP A 347 17.14 -6.97 29.50
CA ASP A 347 16.27 -6.33 28.50
C ASP A 347 15.44 -5.19 29.14
N ARG A 348 16.10 -4.19 29.73
CA ARG A 348 15.38 -2.98 30.17
C ARG A 348 15.08 -2.09 28.98
N VAL A 349 14.07 -2.48 28.21
CA VAL A 349 13.28 -1.52 27.43
C VAL A 349 12.89 -0.39 28.37
N THR A 350 13.37 0.82 28.10
CA THR A 350 13.07 1.97 28.94
C THR A 350 11.76 2.62 28.50
N ALA A 351 11.04 3.26 29.43
CA ALA A 351 9.90 4.11 29.08
C ALA A 351 10.29 5.21 28.06
N SER A 352 11.57 5.60 28.05
CA SER A 352 12.14 6.53 27.06
C SER A 352 12.17 5.95 25.65
N ASP A 353 12.42 4.65 25.48
CA ASP A 353 12.45 4.01 24.16
C ASP A 353 11.05 3.94 23.56
N ILE A 354 10.05 3.59 24.38
CA ILE A 354 8.63 3.56 23.99
C ILE A 354 8.17 4.98 23.58
N GLN A 355 8.55 6.00 24.37
CA GLN A 355 8.28 7.40 24.04
C GLN A 355 8.89 7.81 22.70
N ALA A 356 10.14 7.42 22.44
CA ALA A 356 10.83 7.73 21.19
C ALA A 356 10.15 7.07 19.97
N LEU A 357 9.76 5.80 20.08
CA LEU A 357 9.03 5.09 19.02
C LEU A 357 7.66 5.70 18.75
N ALA A 358 6.92 6.04 19.81
CA ALA A 358 5.63 6.71 19.69
C ALA A 358 5.76 8.09 19.01
N ALA A 359 6.79 8.87 19.35
CA ALA A 359 7.07 10.15 18.69
C ALA A 359 7.38 9.98 17.19
N GLN A 360 8.15 8.94 16.82
CA GLN A 360 8.42 8.62 15.41
C GLN A 360 7.17 8.15 14.65
N CYS A 361 6.28 7.39 15.30
CA CYS A 361 4.98 7.01 14.75
C CYS A 361 4.16 8.27 14.38
N VAL A 362 4.04 9.20 15.32
CA VAL A 362 3.28 10.45 15.15
C VAL A 362 3.91 11.35 14.09
N ALA A 363 5.23 11.48 14.08
CA ALA A 363 5.96 12.22 13.05
C ALA A 363 5.71 11.63 11.65
N SER A 364 5.72 10.31 11.52
CA SER A 364 5.44 9.61 10.26
C SER A 364 3.99 9.80 9.81
N ALA A 365 3.04 9.75 10.74
CA ALA A 365 1.62 10.02 10.45
C ALA A 365 1.39 11.46 9.96
N LYS A 366 2.01 12.46 10.61
CA LYS A 366 1.94 13.88 10.18
C LYS A 366 2.50 14.05 8.76
N LYS A 367 3.65 13.44 8.46
CA LYS A 367 4.26 13.44 7.11
C LYS A 367 3.35 12.78 6.07
N LEU A 368 2.73 11.65 6.40
CA LEU A 368 1.85 10.92 5.49
C LEU A 368 0.58 11.71 5.18
N VAL A 369 -0.02 12.36 6.18
CA VAL A 369 -1.15 13.28 5.97
C VAL A 369 -0.76 14.39 5.00
N ASN A 370 0.38 15.05 5.20
CA ASN A 370 0.82 16.13 4.32
C ASN A 370 1.06 15.64 2.88
N CYS A 371 1.63 14.44 2.69
CA CYS A 371 1.84 13.84 1.37
C CYS A 371 0.50 13.62 0.65
N VAL A 372 -0.45 12.98 1.33
CA VAL A 372 -1.77 12.68 0.77
C VAL A 372 -2.57 13.96 0.50
N VAL A 373 -2.48 14.97 1.36
CA VAL A 373 -3.13 16.28 1.17
C VAL A 373 -2.59 16.99 -0.07
N SER A 374 -1.28 16.96 -0.30
CA SER A 374 -0.66 17.53 -1.51
C SER A 374 -1.20 16.85 -2.76
N ASP A 375 -1.33 15.52 -2.73
CA ASP A 375 -1.83 14.74 -3.88
C ASP A 375 -3.30 15.01 -4.19
N ILE A 376 -4.13 15.22 -3.16
CA ILE A 376 -5.54 15.60 -3.33
C ILE A 376 -5.66 17.03 -3.88
N SER A 377 -4.76 17.93 -3.47
CA SER A 377 -4.80 19.35 -3.84
C SER A 377 -4.27 19.62 -5.25
N GLU A 378 -3.37 18.78 -5.76
CA GLU A 378 -2.77 18.87 -7.11
C GLU A 378 -3.68 18.34 -8.24
N GLU A 379 -4.98 18.10 -7.98
CA GLU A 379 -5.93 17.53 -8.96
C GLU A 379 -5.43 16.21 -9.60
N SER A 380 -4.78 15.34 -8.84
CA SER A 380 -4.56 13.95 -9.28
C SER A 380 -5.94 13.29 -9.46
N LEU A 381 -6.27 12.92 -10.70
CA LEU A 381 -7.65 12.73 -11.18
C LEU A 381 -8.37 11.51 -10.64
N VAL A 382 -7.66 10.65 -9.92
CA VAL A 382 -8.30 9.60 -9.15
C VAL A 382 -7.82 9.74 -7.72
N PRO A 383 -8.71 10.09 -6.79
CA PRO A 383 -8.44 9.91 -5.38
C PRO A 383 -8.02 8.45 -5.16
N SER A 384 -6.72 8.21 -4.95
CA SER A 384 -6.24 6.84 -4.74
C SER A 384 -7.03 6.29 -3.55
N ARG A 385 -7.74 5.18 -3.72
CA ARG A 385 -8.57 4.62 -2.65
C ARG A 385 -7.72 4.30 -1.42
N ASN A 386 -6.43 4.02 -1.62
CA ASN A 386 -5.44 3.86 -0.57
C ASN A 386 -5.36 5.08 0.36
N ASN A 387 -5.52 6.29 -0.19
CA ASN A 387 -5.50 7.54 0.59
C ASN A 387 -6.52 7.52 1.72
N LEU A 388 -7.72 6.98 1.51
CA LEU A 388 -8.73 6.91 2.56
C LEU A 388 -8.24 6.07 3.75
N GLY A 389 -7.69 4.88 3.47
CA GLY A 389 -7.12 4.00 4.50
C GLY A 389 -5.92 4.63 5.22
N TYR A 390 -5.02 5.28 4.47
CA TYR A 390 -3.89 6.01 5.04
C TYR A 390 -4.33 7.18 5.94
N LEU A 391 -5.31 7.98 5.49
CA LEU A 391 -5.85 9.11 6.24
C LEU A 391 -6.56 8.64 7.52
N GLN A 392 -7.32 7.55 7.46
CA GLN A 392 -7.97 6.97 8.63
C GLN A 392 -6.95 6.49 9.67
N MET A 393 -5.94 5.74 9.23
CA MET A 393 -4.84 5.26 10.09
C MET A 393 -4.15 6.45 10.77
N CYS A 394 -3.75 7.46 10.00
CA CYS A 394 -3.09 8.64 10.53
C CYS A 394 -3.98 9.45 11.48
N ALA A 395 -5.26 9.65 11.14
CA ALA A 395 -6.19 10.38 11.98
C ALA A 395 -6.39 9.70 13.34
N SER A 396 -6.42 8.36 13.38
CA SER A 396 -6.48 7.58 14.62
C SER A 396 -5.21 7.75 15.46
N VAL A 397 -4.03 7.62 14.84
CA VAL A 397 -2.72 7.80 15.50
C VAL A 397 -2.58 9.21 16.07
N ILE A 398 -2.92 10.24 15.28
CA ILE A 398 -2.84 11.64 15.73
C ILE A 398 -3.84 11.90 16.85
N LEU A 399 -5.04 11.32 16.79
CA LEU A 399 -6.02 11.46 17.87
C LEU A 399 -5.54 10.82 19.18
N MET A 400 -4.92 9.64 19.14
CA MET A 400 -4.28 9.04 20.32
C MET A 400 -3.16 9.92 20.85
N ALA A 401 -2.30 10.46 19.97
CA ALA A 401 -1.22 11.35 20.34
C ALA A 401 -1.71 12.61 21.06
N ARG A 402 -2.85 13.18 20.64
CA ARG A 402 -3.46 14.34 21.32
C ARG A 402 -3.86 14.06 22.77
N VAL A 403 -4.16 12.81 23.11
CA VAL A 403 -4.44 12.40 24.49
C VAL A 403 -3.13 12.19 25.25
N CYS A 404 -2.18 11.45 24.67
CA CYS A 404 -0.90 11.12 25.30
C CYS A 404 0.00 12.35 25.55
N TYR A 405 -0.08 13.35 24.67
CA TYR A 405 0.76 14.55 24.68
C TYR A 405 -0.04 15.82 25.07
N SER A 406 -1.07 15.64 25.92
CA SER A 406 -1.93 16.74 26.38
C SER A 406 -1.20 17.76 27.27
N ASP A 407 -0.15 17.32 27.97
CA ASP A 407 0.70 18.15 28.83
C ASP A 407 1.94 18.75 28.13
N ASP A 408 2.16 18.42 26.85
CA ASP A 408 3.29 18.93 26.07
C ASP A 408 3.11 20.41 25.65
N SER A 409 4.11 20.96 24.96
CA SER A 409 4.16 22.36 24.55
C SER A 409 2.88 22.76 23.77
N PRO A 410 2.42 24.03 23.90
CA PRO A 410 1.26 24.52 23.15
C PRO A 410 1.46 24.38 21.63
N GLU A 411 2.71 24.52 21.16
CA GLU A 411 3.07 24.36 19.75
C GLU A 411 2.84 22.93 19.24
N GLU A 412 3.22 21.90 20.01
CA GLU A 412 2.97 20.51 19.60
C GLU A 412 1.48 20.18 19.60
N ARG A 413 0.73 20.68 20.59
CA ARG A 413 -0.73 20.52 20.64
C ARG A 413 -1.44 21.15 19.45
N GLU A 414 -1.03 22.35 19.06
CA GLU A 414 -1.53 23.03 17.86
C GLU A 414 -1.14 22.25 16.59
N SER A 415 0.11 21.79 16.50
CA SER A 415 0.60 21.00 15.36
C SER A 415 -0.22 19.72 15.15
N LEU A 416 -0.49 18.97 16.23
CA LEU A 416 -1.34 17.78 16.20
C LEU A 416 -2.78 18.12 15.81
N ALA A 417 -3.31 19.24 16.28
CA ALA A 417 -4.65 19.68 15.93
C ALA A 417 -4.77 20.00 14.44
N VAL A 418 -3.83 20.77 13.90
CA VAL A 418 -3.79 21.14 12.48
C VAL A 418 -3.67 19.90 11.60
N SER A 419 -2.78 18.96 11.92
CA SER A 419 -2.64 17.72 11.14
C SER A 419 -3.89 16.84 11.18
N TRP A 420 -4.55 16.74 12.35
CA TRP A 420 -5.79 15.98 12.48
C TRP A 420 -6.95 16.60 11.69
N GLU A 421 -7.11 17.92 11.76
CA GLU A 421 -8.13 18.65 10.99
C GLU A 421 -7.90 18.54 9.48
N ARG A 422 -6.64 18.61 9.03
CA ARG A 422 -6.28 18.37 7.63
C ARG A 422 -6.70 16.97 7.18
N ALA A 423 -6.42 15.94 7.99
CA ALA A 423 -6.80 14.57 7.67
C ALA A 423 -8.34 14.41 7.59
N LEU A 424 -9.07 14.92 8.57
CA LEU A 424 -10.54 14.89 8.58
C LEU A 424 -11.16 15.64 7.40
N LYS A 425 -10.61 16.82 7.06
CA LYS A 425 -11.05 17.59 5.91
C LYS A 425 -10.84 16.78 4.62
N CYS A 426 -9.75 16.05 4.48
CA CYS A 426 -9.56 15.17 3.33
C CYS A 426 -10.59 14.03 3.31
N ILE A 427 -10.77 13.33 4.42
CA ILE A 427 -11.76 12.23 4.53
C ILE A 427 -13.17 12.72 4.19
N SER A 428 -13.57 13.94 4.58
CA SER A 428 -14.89 14.48 4.24
C SER A 428 -15.10 14.70 2.74
N HIS A 429 -14.05 15.01 1.96
CA HIS A 429 -14.15 15.05 0.50
C HIS A 429 -14.45 13.66 -0.07
N TYR A 430 -13.90 12.59 0.52
CA TYR A 430 -14.22 11.21 0.14
C TYR A 430 -15.61 10.75 0.61
N ALA A 431 -16.21 11.37 1.63
CA ALA A 431 -17.54 11.01 2.13
C ALA A 431 -18.62 11.13 1.04
N ALA A 432 -18.48 12.09 0.13
CA ALA A 432 -19.36 12.22 -1.05
C ALA A 432 -19.24 11.05 -2.04
N LEU A 433 -18.16 10.26 -1.98
CA LEU A 433 -17.85 9.17 -2.91
C LEU A 433 -18.29 7.79 -2.41
N GLY A 434 -18.69 7.64 -1.14
CA GLY A 434 -19.17 6.35 -0.64
C GLY A 434 -19.50 6.29 0.86
N ALA A 435 -20.28 5.26 1.22
CA ALA A 435 -20.73 5.02 2.58
C ALA A 435 -19.57 4.78 3.58
N VAL A 436 -18.51 4.08 3.14
CA VAL A 436 -17.34 3.78 3.99
C VAL A 436 -16.65 5.05 4.48
N ALA A 437 -16.38 6.01 3.59
CA ALA A 437 -15.76 7.28 3.99
C ALA A 437 -16.68 8.11 4.91
N THR A 438 -17.99 8.04 4.70
CA THR A 438 -18.98 8.71 5.56
C THR A 438 -19.00 8.11 6.97
N GLU A 439 -18.97 6.78 7.08
CA GLU A 439 -18.92 6.06 8.35
C GLU A 439 -17.64 6.41 9.12
N SER A 440 -16.50 6.34 8.44
CA SER A 440 -15.21 6.65 9.07
C SER A 440 -15.08 8.09 9.55
N TYR A 441 -15.61 9.05 8.78
CA TYR A 441 -15.65 10.44 9.20
C TYR A 441 -16.45 10.62 10.50
N LYS A 442 -17.63 9.98 10.60
CA LYS A 442 -18.49 10.05 11.80
C LYS A 442 -17.82 9.41 13.01
N GLU A 443 -17.22 8.23 12.84
CA GLU A 443 -16.58 7.50 13.94
C GLU A 443 -15.36 8.24 14.51
N LEU A 444 -14.55 8.87 13.65
CA LEU A 444 -13.43 9.70 14.09
C LEU A 444 -13.91 10.94 14.86
N GLN A 445 -15.01 11.57 14.43
CA GLN A 445 -15.61 12.69 15.15
C GLN A 445 -16.18 12.27 16.50
N GLU A 446 -16.90 11.15 16.57
CA GLU A 446 -17.44 10.62 17.82
C GLU A 446 -16.34 10.22 18.79
N SER A 447 -15.27 9.61 18.29
CA SER A 447 -14.10 9.28 19.09
C SER A 447 -13.41 10.54 19.62
N ALA A 448 -13.21 11.56 18.79
CA ALA A 448 -12.64 12.82 19.26
C ALA A 448 -13.50 13.50 20.33
N LYS A 449 -14.83 13.53 20.16
CA LYS A 449 -15.74 14.03 21.20
C LYS A 449 -15.59 13.27 22.52
N ARG A 450 -15.48 11.94 22.48
CA ARG A 450 -15.33 11.13 23.70
C ARG A 450 -13.99 11.30 24.41
N LEU A 451 -12.92 11.57 23.66
CA LEU A 451 -11.54 11.52 24.16
C LEU A 451 -10.96 12.88 24.52
N LEU A 452 -11.44 13.94 23.86
CA LEU A 452 -10.94 15.30 24.01
C LEU A 452 -11.92 16.21 24.75
N GLN A 453 -13.04 15.67 25.25
CA GLN A 453 -13.91 16.39 26.18
C GLN A 453 -13.33 16.29 27.59
N ASP A 454 -12.86 17.43 28.09
CA ASP A 454 -12.88 17.79 29.51
C ASP A 454 -14.26 18.34 29.89
#